data_AF-A0A2D7G8N2-F1
#
_entry.id   AF-A0A2D7G8N2-F1
#
_cell.length_a   1.000
_cell.length_b   1.000
_cell.length_c   1.000
_cell.angle_alpha   90.00
_cell.angle_beta   90.00
_cell.angle_gamma   90.00
#
_symmetry.space_group_name_H-M   'P 1'
#
loop_
_entity.id
_entity.type
_entity.pdbx_description
1 polymer ?
#
loop_
_entity_poly.entity_id
_entity_poly.type
_entity_poly.pdbx_seq_one_letter_code
_entity_poly.pdbx_strand_id
1 'polypeptide(L)' 'MNRLLTERDLNQLRGQDLITADETAFWVGDKLVAENVLTQVRRIITAPGLVLESKKGLLKG' A
#
# COMPACT_ATOMS: atom_id res chain seq x y z
N MET A 1 7.32 8.14 -9.42
CA MET A 1 7.11 6.71 -9.76
C MET A 1 6.14 6.14 -8.74
N ASN A 2 4.99 5.65 -9.17
CA ASN A 2 4.00 5.05 -8.28
C ASN A 2 4.26 3.54 -8.25
N ARG A 3 4.47 2.97 -7.06
CA ARG A 3 4.67 1.53 -6.89
C ARG A 3 3.38 0.94 -6.36
N LEU A 4 2.73 0.13 -7.18
CA LEU A 4 1.56 -0.65 -6.79
C LEU A 4 1.96 -1.69 -5.74
N LEU A 5 1.13 -1.84 -4.72
CA LEU A 5 1.27 -2.90 -3.74
C LEU A 5 0.86 -4.24 -4.33
N THR A 6 1.42 -5.32 -3.79
CA THR A 6 0.96 -6.67 -4.15
C THR A 6 -0.36 -6.99 -3.45
N GLU A 7 -1.13 -7.95 -3.97
CA GLU A 7 -2.37 -8.40 -3.30
C GLU A 7 -2.13 -8.90 -1.87
N ARG A 8 -0.94 -9.43 -1.58
CA ARG A 8 -0.54 -9.84 -0.24
C ARG A 8 -0.44 -8.64 0.71
N ASP A 9 0.22 -7.57 0.26
CA ASP A 9 0.34 -6.32 1.02
C ASP A 9 -1.04 -5.69 1.24
N LEU A 10 -1.90 -5.68 0.22
CA LEU A 10 -3.27 -5.18 0.33
C LEU A 10 -4.10 -5.98 1.35
N ASN A 11 -3.98 -7.31 1.34
CA ASN A 11 -4.66 -8.15 2.33
C ASN A 11 -4.11 -7.94 3.75
N GLN A 12 -2.81 -7.70 3.90
CA GLN A 12 -2.23 -7.36 5.20
C GLN A 12 -2.75 -6.00 5.70
N LEU A 13 -2.84 -5.00 4.82
CA LEU A 13 -3.43 -3.70 5.14
C LEU A 13 -4.91 -3.81 5.54
N ARG A 14 -5.69 -4.64 4.84
CA ARG A 14 -7.09 -4.95 5.20
C ARG A 14 -7.18 -5.65 6.55
N GLY A 15 -6.31 -6.63 6.80
CA GLY A 15 -6.27 -7.36 8.08
C GLY A 15 -5.86 -6.50 9.27
N GLN A 16 -5.27 -5.32 9.04
CA GLN A 16 -4.94 -4.32 10.07
C GLN A 16 -5.95 -3.15 10.11
N ASP A 17 -7.08 -3.26 9.41
CA ASP A 17 -8.09 -2.20 9.28
C ASP A 17 -7.53 -0.85 8.75
N LEU A 18 -6.39 -0.90 8.03
CA LEU A 18 -5.76 0.29 7.44
C LEU A 18 -6.42 0.71 6.12
N ILE A 19 -6.97 -0.25 5.38
CA ILE A 19 -7.81 -0.03 4.19
C ILE A 19 -9.05 -0.92 4.23
N THR A 20 -10.14 -0.45 3.65
CA THR A 20 -11.35 -1.24 3.46
C THR A 20 -11.30 -2.09 2.18
N ALA A 21 -12.34 -2.90 1.93
CA ALA A 21 -12.44 -3.72 0.71
C ALA A 21 -12.49 -2.86 -0.57
N ASP A 22 -13.14 -1.70 -0.48
CA ASP A 22 -13.30 -0.72 -1.57
C ASP A 22 -12.14 0.28 -1.67
N GLU A 23 -11.07 0.06 -0.91
CA GLU A 23 -9.86 0.86 -0.97
C GLU A 23 -8.70 0.05 -1.58
N THR A 24 -7.95 0.70 -2.46
CA THR A 24 -6.67 0.22 -2.98
C THR A 24 -5.55 1.05 -2.36
N ALA A 25 -4.38 0.47 -2.15
CA ALA A 25 -3.23 1.18 -1.63
C ALA A 25 -2.02 1.07 -2.55
N PHE A 26 -1.28 2.16 -2.66
CA PHE A 26 -0.08 2.26 -3.47
C PHE A 26 0.92 3.25 -2.86
N TRP A 27 2.19 3.03 -3.16
CA TRP A 27 3.26 3.93 -2.76
C TRP A 27 3.36 5.10 -3.73
N VAL A 28 3.32 6.31 -3.18
CA VAL A 28 3.62 7.56 -3.87
C VAL A 28 4.87 8.16 -3.24
N GLY A 29 6.02 7.93 -3.87
CA GLY A 29 7.31 8.27 -3.28
C GLY A 29 7.53 7.47 -2.00
N ASP A 30 7.67 8.17 -0.86
CA ASP A 30 7.87 7.59 0.47
C ASP A 30 6.57 7.44 1.28
N LYS A 31 5.42 7.79 0.69
CA LYS A 31 4.13 7.77 1.38
C LYS A 31 3.25 6.64 0.87
N LEU A 32 2.58 5.95 1.80
CA LEU A 32 1.53 5.01 1.47
C LEU A 32 0.22 5.76 1.30
N VAL A 33 -0.41 5.63 0.14
CA VAL A 33 -1.68 6.29 -0.18
C VAL A 33 -2.72 5.21 -0.40
N ALA A 34 -3.85 5.34 0.29
CA ALA A 34 -5.07 4.61 -0.03
C ALA A 34 -5.97 5.47 -0.92
N GLU A 35 -6.55 4.86 -1.94
CA GLU A 35 -7.57 5.44 -2.80
C GLU A 35 -8.80 4.55 -2.75
N ASN A 36 -9.95 5.15 -2.47
CA ASN A 36 -11.23 4.45 -2.55
C ASN A 36 -11.64 4.35 -4.02
N VAL A 37 -11.89 3.14 -4.52
CA VAL A 37 -12.19 2.90 -5.94
C VAL A 37 -13.57 3.40 -6.36
N LEU A 38 -14.50 3.57 -5.41
CA LEU A 38 -15.86 4.03 -5.67
C LEU A 38 -15.95 5.57 -5.72
N THR A 39 -15.24 6.24 -4.80
CA THR A 39 -15.33 7.69 -4.60
C THR A 39 -14.12 8.44 -5.14
N GLN A 40 -13.05 7.74 -5.52
CA GLN A 40 -11.73 8.29 -5.88
C GLN A 40 -11.09 9.14 -4.77
N VAL A 41 -11.57 9.03 -3.53
CA VAL A 41 -11.01 9.75 -2.39
C VAL A 41 -9.67 9.13 -2.03
N ARG A 42 -8.66 9.99 -1.91
CA ARG A 42 -7.29 9.61 -1.53
C ARG A 42 -7.00 10.03 -0.10
N ARG A 43 -6.39 9.14 0.67
CA ARG A 43 -5.87 9.43 2.01
C ARG A 43 -4.50 8.81 2.23
N ILE A 44 -3.68 9.48 3.04
CA ILE A 44 -2.35 8.98 3.38
C ILE A 44 -2.51 8.03 4.57
N ILE A 45 -2.00 6.81 4.42
CA ILE A 45 -1.91 5.86 5.53
C ILE A 45 -0.59 6.12 6.24
N THR A 46 -0.69 6.55 7.49
CA THR A 46 0.47 6.69 8.37
C THR A 46 0.51 5.49 9.30
N ALA A 47 1.22 4.44 8.90
CA ALA A 47 1.42 3.25 9.71
C ALA A 47 2.89 3.17 10.15
N PRO A 48 3.24 3.71 11.33
CA PRO A 48 4.60 3.61 11.85
C PRO A 48 4.93 2.13 12.12
N GLY A 49 5.93 1.59 11.42
CA GLY A 49 6.39 0.21 11.58
C GLY A 49 5.80 -0.81 10.59
N LEU A 50 4.99 -0.39 9.63
CA LEU A 50 4.50 -1.29 8.58
C LEU A 50 5.60 -1.59 7.56
N VAL A 51 6.29 -2.71 7.75
CA VAL A 51 7.24 -3.25 6.76
C VAL A 51 6.42 -4.03 5.73
N LEU A 52 6.00 -3.36 4.67
CA LEU A 52 5.45 -4.04 3.48
C LEU A 52 6.60 -4.67 2.68
N GLU A 53 6.33 -5.81 2.06
CA GLU A 53 7.32 -6.57 1.28
C GLU A 53 7.64 -5.80 0.00
N SER A 54 8.47 -4.76 0.12
CA SER A 54 9.12 -4.16 -1.03
C SER A 54 10.00 -5.25 -1.62
N LYS A 55 9.61 -5.82 -2.76
CA LYS A 55 10.50 -6.61 -3.61
C LYS A 55 11.72 -5.76 -3.93
N LYS A 56 12.72 -5.78 -3.04
CA LYS A 56 14.10 -5.43 -3.33
C LYS A 56 14.50 -6.49 -4.32
N GLY A 57 14.55 -6.11 -5.60
CA GLY A 57 15.24 -6.92 -6.59
C GLY A 57 16.60 -7.24 -6.00
N LEU A 58 16.84 -8.51 -5.71
CA LEU A 58 18.16 -9.01 -5.36
C LEU A 58 19.07 -8.63 -6.53
N LEU A 59 19.93 -7.65 -6.32
CA LEU A 59 21.08 -7.41 -7.19
C LEU A 59 21.93 -8.68 -7.07
N LYS A 60 21.85 -9.54 -8.08
CA LYS A 60 22.78 -10.66 -8.25
C LYS A 60 24.18 -10.06 -8.46
N GLY A 61 25.06 -10.26 -7.49
CA GLY A 61 26.50 -10.27 -7.71
C GLY A 61 26.92 -11.56 -8.39
#